data_AF-A0A7W6CH25-F1
#
_entry.id   AF-A0A7W6CH25-F1
#
_cell.length_a   1.000
_cell.length_b   1.000
_cell.length_c   1.000
_cell.angle_alpha   90.00
_cell.angle_beta   90.00
_cell.angle_gamma   90.00
#
_symmetry.space_group_name_H-M   'P 1'
#
loop_
_entity.id
_entity.type
_entity.pdbx_description
1 polymer ?
#
loop_
_entity_poly.entity_id
_entity_poly.type
_entity_poly.pdbx_seq_one_letter_code
_entity_poly.pdbx_strand_id
1 'polypeptide(L)' 'MTEGVCFGQGARRLSGLAARLLGWRPHEFWAATPAELAAILAPDAAPGAAPLSREEMNRLMERDHG' A
#
# COMPACT_ATOMS: atom_id res chain seq x y z
N MET A 1 13.29 13.83 24.06
CA MET A 1 13.92 12.72 23.34
C MET A 1 12.81 11.75 22.97
N THR A 2 12.40 11.71 21.71
CA THR A 2 11.47 10.68 21.23
C THR A 2 12.24 9.37 21.23
N GLU A 3 11.98 8.50 22.21
CA GLU A 3 12.49 7.12 22.17
C GLU A 3 11.84 6.42 20.98
N GLY A 4 12.58 6.36 19.87
CA GLY A 4 12.19 5.61 18.69
C GLY A 4 12.04 4.14 19.07
N VAL A 5 10.89 3.54 18.75
CA VAL A 5 10.66 2.11 18.94
C VAL A 5 11.77 1.35 18.21
N CYS A 6 12.45 0.41 18.89
CA CYS A 6 13.49 -0.36 18.23
C CYS A 6 12.90 -1.18 17.08
N PHE A 7 13.68 -1.38 16.01
CA PHE A 7 13.25 -2.09 14.80
C PHE A 7 12.56 -3.43 15.12
N GLY A 8 13.13 -4.22 16.04
CA GLY A 8 12.58 -5.52 16.42
C GLY A 8 11.19 -5.46 17.05
N GLN A 9 10.91 -4.45 17.88
CA GLN A 9 9.57 -4.27 18.44
C GLN A 9 8.55 -3.84 17.37
N GLY A 10 8.96 -2.94 16.46
CA GLY A 10 8.14 -2.54 15.32
C GLY A 10 7.80 -3.70 14.39
N ALA A 11 8.83 -4.46 13.98
CA ALA A 11 8.68 -5.62 13.11
C ALA A 11 7.79 -6.71 13.72
N ARG A 12 7.91 -6.98 15.04
CA ARG A 12 7.03 -7.94 15.74
C ARG A 12 5.57 -7.53 15.71
N ARG A 13 5.28 -6.24 15.92
CA ARG A 13 3.90 -5.71 15.86
C ARG A 13 3.34 -5.84 14.45
N LEU A 14 4.11 -5.45 13.44
CA LEU A 14 3.70 -5.54 12.03
C LEU A 14 3.48 -6.99 11.57
N SER A 15 4.35 -7.92 11.97
CA SER A 15 4.17 -9.35 11.66
C SER A 15 2.84 -9.91 12.17
N GLY A 16 2.45 -9.53 13.39
CA GLY A 16 1.14 -9.91 13.94
C GLY A 16 -0.05 -9.28 13.20
N LEU A 17 0.10 -8.04 12.73
CA LEU A 17 -0.93 -7.39 11.90
C LEU A 17 -1.05 -8.06 10.53
N ALA A 18 0.07 -8.36 9.87
CA ALA A 18 0.08 -9.04 8.58
C ALA A 18 -0.65 -10.39 8.65
N ALA A 19 -0.43 -11.18 9.71
CA ALA A 19 -1.16 -12.43 9.92
C ALA A 19 -2.69 -12.24 10.05
N ARG A 20 -3.13 -11.18 10.73
CA ARG A 20 -4.56 -10.93 11.00
C ARG A 20 -5.30 -10.28 9.84
N LEU A 21 -4.64 -9.37 9.12
CA LEU A 21 -5.26 -8.57 8.06
C LEU A 21 -5.10 -9.21 6.68
N LEU A 22 -3.94 -9.83 6.44
CA LEU A 22 -3.55 -10.36 5.13
C LEU A 22 -3.56 -11.89 5.08
N GLY A 23 -3.70 -12.56 6.23
CA GLY A 23 -3.63 -14.03 6.33
C GLY A 23 -2.22 -14.60 6.16
N TRP A 24 -1.20 -13.74 6.18
CA TRP A 24 0.19 -14.13 5.96
C TRP A 24 0.74 -15.01 7.08
N ARG A 25 1.44 -16.07 6.69
CA ARG A 25 2.31 -16.85 7.59
C ARG A 25 3.55 -16.02 7.93
N PRO A 26 4.24 -16.32 9.05
CA PRO A 26 5.41 -15.57 9.47
C PRO A 26 6.50 -15.44 8.39
N HIS A 27 6.72 -16.48 7.59
CA HIS A 27 7.75 -16.46 6.54
C HIS A 27 7.43 -15.48 5.40
N GLU A 28 6.15 -15.26 5.08
CA GLU A 28 5.73 -14.31 4.04
C GLU A 28 6.04 -12.88 4.46
N PHE A 29 5.79 -12.54 5.73
CA PHE A 29 6.17 -11.24 6.29
C PHE A 29 7.68 -10.99 6.23
N TRP A 30 8.50 -11.99 6.56
CA TRP A 30 9.96 -11.84 6.54
C TRP A 30 10.57 -11.86 5.13
N ALA A 31 9.84 -12.38 4.15
CA ALA A 31 10.24 -12.33 2.74
C ALA A 31 9.84 -11.01 2.06
N ALA A 32 8.78 -10.36 2.54
CA ALA A 32 8.31 -9.08 2.00
C ALA A 32 9.28 -7.94 2.32
N THR A 33 9.51 -7.08 1.33
CA THR A 33 10.29 -5.87 1.50
C THR A 33 9.48 -4.78 2.21
N PRO A 34 10.14 -3.82 2.87
CA PRO A 34 9.43 -2.68 3.46
C PRO A 34 8.60 -1.87 2.46
N ALA A 35 9.05 -1.77 1.20
CA ALA A 35 8.34 -1.05 0.15
C ALA A 35 7.04 -1.75 -0.27
N GLU A 36 7.08 -3.08 -0.42
CA GLU A 36 5.88 -3.88 -0.68
C GLU A 36 4.89 -3.78 0.49
N LEU A 37 5.39 -3.88 1.72
CA LEU A 37 4.54 -3.75 2.91
C LEU A 37 3.87 -2.37 2.99
N ALA A 38 4.61 -1.31 2.64
CA ALA A 38 4.08 0.05 2.58
C ALA A 38 3.00 0.19 1.48
N ALA A 39 3.19 -0.45 0.32
CA ALA A 39 2.21 -0.43 -0.77
C ALA A 39 0.90 -1.15 -0.40
N ILE A 40 1.00 -2.29 0.28
CA ILE A 40 -0.18 -3.08 0.73
C ILE A 40 -0.98 -2.34 1.81
N LEU A 41 -0.28 -1.64 2.71
CA LEU A 41 -0.89 -0.92 3.83
C LEU A 41 -1.27 0.52 3.48
N ALA A 42 -0.90 0.99 2.28
CA ALA A 42 -1.30 2.31 1.82
C ALA A 42 -2.83 2.37 1.75
N PRO A 43 -3.46 3.46 2.24
CA PRO A 43 -4.89 3.65 2.03
C PRO A 43 -5.18 3.71 0.53
N ASP A 44 -6.35 3.22 0.13
CA ASP A 44 -6.89 3.49 -1.20
C ASP A 44 -6.82 5.00 -1.46
N ALA A 45 -6.53 5.36 -2.73
CA ALA A 45 -6.09 6.68 -3.18
C ALA A 45 -6.54 7.87 -2.30
N ALA A 46 -5.59 8.78 -2.02
CA ALA A 46 -5.75 9.91 -1.13
C ALA A 46 -7.15 10.55 -1.25
N PRO A 47 -7.85 10.80 -0.13
CA PRO A 47 -9.16 11.47 -0.17
C PRO A 47 -9.02 12.80 -0.93
N GLY A 48 -9.63 12.86 -2.12
CA GLY A 48 -9.51 14.00 -3.05
C GLY A 48 -8.90 13.68 -4.41
N ALA A 49 -8.38 12.46 -4.65
CA ALA A 49 -8.10 12.01 -6.01
C ALA A 49 -9.44 11.86 -6.76
N ALA A 50 -9.80 12.88 -7.55
CA ALA A 50 -11.00 12.84 -8.36
C ALA A 50 -10.88 11.68 -9.37
N PRO A 51 -11.92 10.84 -9.53
CA PRO A 51 -11.95 9.87 -10.60
C PRO A 51 -11.78 10.56 -11.95
N LEU A 52 -11.21 9.86 -12.93
CA LEU A 52 -11.20 10.33 -14.31
C LEU A 52 -12.63 10.68 -14.77
N SER A 53 -12.81 11.89 -15.27
CA SER A 53 -14.08 12.30 -15.84
C SER A 53 -14.32 11.61 -17.19
N ARG A 54 -15.59 11.56 -17.59
CA ARG A 54 -15.97 10.98 -18.89
C ARG A 54 -15.36 11.75 -20.07
N GLU A 55 -15.20 13.05 -19.92
CA GLU A 55 -14.59 13.91 -20.94
C GLU A 55 -13.09 13.62 -21.09
N GLU A 56 -12.37 13.44 -19.99
CA GLU A 56 -10.96 13.05 -20.00
C GLU A 56 -10.77 11.66 -20.61
N MET A 57 -11.64 10.71 -20.28
CA MET A 57 -11.64 9.38 -20.88
C MET A 57 -11.85 9.44 -22.40
N ASN A 58 -12.82 10.22 -22.88
CA ASN A 58 -13.08 10.37 -24.31
C ASN A 58 -11.88 10.96 -25.06
N ARG A 59 -11.22 11.99 -24.50
CA ARG A 59 -10.01 12.56 -25.10
C ARG A 59 -8.85 11.57 -25.19
N LEU A 60 -8.73 10.65 -24.22
CA LEU A 60 -7.71 9.59 -24.27
C LEU A 60 -8.00 8.60 -25.40
N MET A 61 -9.26 8.17 -25.56
CA MET A 61 -9.67 7.28 -26.65
C MET A 61 -9.46 7.93 -28.03
N GLU A 62 -9.77 9.22 -28.18
CA GLU A 62 -9.55 9.96 -29.43
C GLU A 62 -8.07 10.04 -29.82
N ARG A 63 -7.14 10.08 -28.84
CA ARG A 63 -5.69 10.12 -29.08
C ARG A 63 -5.09 8.78 -29.45
N ASP A 64 -5.67 7.68 -28.99
CA ASP A 64 -5.18 6.31 -29.23
C ASP A 64 -5.70 5.75 -30.58
N HIS A 65 -6.80 6.29 -31.09
CA HIS A 65 -7.46 5.87 -32.33
C HIS A 65 -7.12 6.73 -33.57
N GLY A 66 -6.14 7.64 -33.48
CA GLY A 66 -5.68 8.51 -34.57
C GLY A 66 -4.24 8.22 -34.99
#